data_AF-A0A2W4SE75-F1
#
_entry.id   AF-A0A2W4SE75-F1
#
_cell.length_a   1.000
_cell.length_b   1.000
_cell.length_c   1.000
_cell.angle_alpha   90.00
_cell.angle_beta   90.00
_cell.angle_gamma   90.00
#
_symmetry.space_group_name_H-M   'P 1'
#
loop_
_entity.id
_entity.type
_entity.pdbx_description
1 polymer ?
#
loop_
_entity_poly.entity_id
_entity_poly.type
_entity_poly.pdbx_seq_one_letter_code
_entity_poly.pdbx_strand_id
1 'polypeptide(L)'
;MDARTRWRIFLVVGVAAPAVMGAGGLLLARLATGQFPDLLRLPSGQAVLAGLAAGGASLALVGLLSKLSDRLEEALRRTGMRAGEEVLRTVGYPLMVVMVTTSAIGEELLFRGGLQSLLGLVPAALLFGFSHGGWMREHRAYAAVAALSGAIFGGVYALTGDLWAPAIGHSVHNVLSTLLLGRHVEVEWRGPVPVVRLVPDEPEETQREEVPRMSFPSPYPPRPTARDLGLVTGHLPPGPQNDICDVPGVRVGHATRVEGEGPLVPGKGPIRTGVTAILPHGGNLFQQKVPAGVFVLNGFGKATGLAQVAELGTLETPILLTNTLSAFRAADALVSYMIERNPEIGVTTGTVNPVVGECNDGYLNDIQGRHVSEEMVRAALEGASTGPVAQGAVGAGTGMVCFGFKGGIGSSSRRVDRYMLGALVVANFGRREDLLIHGVPVGRRLKHYPDEPEAADASPAAGPAPGPEPAPGEEPAPAAEPAPAPDAAPDPDAAAPGEPEQGSVVVVLATDAPLDARQLTRLARRGALGLARVGGSAANGSGDFVLAFSTANRVAHGAGDPLRAVTLLRDDSPIMDDLFRAAVEAVEEAVLNALFTARTVTGRDGHVAHALPVEQVLAWVKQKHPL
;
A
#
# COMPACT_ATOMS: atom_id res chain seq x y z
N MET A 1 -7.12 -18.71 15.57
CA MET A 1 -7.38 -19.30 16.90
C MET A 1 -8.16 -20.60 16.72
N ASP A 2 -7.72 -21.72 17.29
CA ASP A 2 -8.41 -23.00 17.13
C ASP A 2 -9.76 -23.04 17.88
N ALA A 3 -10.63 -23.98 17.51
CA ALA A 3 -11.97 -24.12 18.11
C ALA A 3 -11.94 -24.43 19.62
N ARG A 4 -10.97 -25.20 20.11
CA ARG A 4 -10.83 -25.51 21.55
C ARG A 4 -10.47 -24.27 22.35
N THR A 5 -9.61 -23.42 21.82
CA THR A 5 -9.21 -22.15 22.46
C THR A 5 -10.38 -21.18 22.51
N ARG A 6 -11.21 -21.11 21.45
CA ARG A 6 -12.48 -20.36 21.45
C ARG A 6 -13.42 -20.82 22.55
N TRP A 7 -13.60 -22.13 22.67
CA TRP A 7 -14.44 -22.74 23.71
C TRP A 7 -13.89 -22.50 25.11
N ARG A 8 -12.58 -22.55 25.32
CA ARG A 8 -11.96 -22.27 26.62
C ARG A 8 -12.14 -20.81 27.04
N ILE A 9 -11.94 -19.87 26.13
CA ILE A 9 -12.17 -18.44 26.40
C ILE A 9 -13.64 -18.20 26.73
N PHE A 10 -14.56 -18.77 25.95
CA PHE A 10 -15.99 -18.68 26.26
C PHE A 10 -16.34 -19.27 27.63
N LEU A 11 -15.82 -20.47 27.96
CA LEU A 11 -16.09 -21.11 29.24
C LEU A 11 -15.53 -20.31 30.42
N VAL A 12 -14.34 -19.73 30.28
CA VAL A 12 -13.70 -18.97 31.37
C VAL A 12 -14.33 -17.59 31.53
N VAL A 13 -14.41 -16.82 30.44
CA VAL A 13 -14.83 -15.40 30.45
C VAL A 13 -16.34 -15.26 30.37
N GLY A 14 -17.00 -16.10 29.57
CA GLY A 14 -18.46 -16.04 29.35
C GLY A 14 -19.30 -16.83 30.35
N VAL A 15 -18.71 -17.78 31.07
CA VAL A 15 -19.46 -18.66 32.00
C VAL A 15 -18.88 -18.64 33.40
N ALA A 16 -17.61 -19.04 33.58
CA ALA A 16 -17.02 -19.23 34.90
C ALA A 16 -16.85 -17.90 35.67
N ALA A 17 -16.29 -16.87 35.05
CA ALA A 17 -16.08 -15.58 35.69
C ALA A 17 -17.43 -14.90 36.09
N PRO A 18 -18.45 -14.80 35.20
CA PRO A 18 -19.75 -14.29 35.59
C PRO A 18 -20.44 -15.12 36.68
N ALA A 19 -20.29 -16.45 36.66
CA ALA A 19 -20.84 -17.31 37.70
C ALA A 19 -20.17 -17.09 39.06
N VAL A 20 -18.84 -16.91 39.10
CA VAL A 20 -18.10 -16.59 40.33
C VAL A 20 -18.49 -15.21 40.86
N MET A 21 -18.57 -14.20 39.99
CA MET A 21 -19.03 -12.86 40.36
C MET A 21 -20.46 -12.89 40.90
N GLY A 22 -21.36 -13.61 40.21
CA GLY A 22 -22.75 -13.79 40.62
C GLY A 22 -22.87 -14.49 41.97
N ALA A 23 -22.13 -15.59 42.19
CA ALA A 23 -22.11 -16.30 43.47
C ALA A 23 -21.59 -15.43 44.61
N GLY A 24 -20.54 -14.64 44.37
CA GLY A 24 -20.02 -13.66 45.32
C GLY A 24 -21.07 -12.59 45.65
N GLY A 25 -21.77 -12.07 44.64
CA GLY A 25 -22.88 -11.14 44.79
C GLY A 25 -24.03 -11.69 45.63
N LEU A 26 -24.45 -12.93 45.36
CA LEU A 26 -25.49 -13.62 46.13
C LEU A 26 -25.10 -13.83 47.59
N LEU A 27 -23.84 -14.21 47.85
CA LEU A 27 -23.33 -14.36 49.22
C LEU A 27 -23.32 -13.03 49.97
N LEU A 28 -22.81 -11.97 49.33
CA LEU A 28 -22.80 -10.62 49.90
C LEU A 28 -24.22 -10.12 50.18
N ALA A 29 -25.15 -10.35 49.25
CA ALA A 29 -26.56 -10.01 49.44
C ALA A 29 -27.16 -10.76 50.64
N ARG A 30 -26.91 -12.07 50.75
CA ARG A 30 -27.38 -12.89 51.87
C ARG A 30 -26.84 -12.42 53.21
N LEU A 31 -25.57 -12.01 53.26
CA LEU A 31 -24.93 -11.46 54.46
C LEU A 31 -25.48 -10.08 54.82
N ALA A 32 -25.82 -9.26 53.82
CA ALA A 32 -26.31 -7.90 54.00
C ALA A 32 -27.79 -7.83 54.42
N THR A 33 -28.65 -8.63 53.78
CA THR A 33 -30.11 -8.49 53.89
C THR A 33 -30.79 -9.70 54.53
N GLY A 34 -30.06 -10.80 54.75
CA GLY A 34 -30.63 -12.06 55.23
C GLY A 34 -31.49 -12.79 54.19
N GLN A 35 -31.56 -12.32 52.94
CA GLN A 35 -32.34 -12.90 51.85
C GLN A 35 -31.49 -13.06 50.58
N PHE A 36 -31.87 -14.00 49.70
CA PHE A 36 -31.27 -14.07 48.37
C PHE A 36 -32.02 -13.11 47.43
N PRO A 37 -31.32 -12.43 46.50
CA PRO A 37 -31.94 -11.61 45.45
C PRO A 37 -32.95 -12.39 44.60
N ASP A 38 -34.00 -11.71 44.14
CA ASP A 38 -35.16 -12.28 43.43
C ASP A 38 -34.90 -12.84 42.01
N LEU A 39 -33.63 -13.00 41.61
CA LEU A 39 -33.23 -13.45 40.26
C LEU A 39 -33.58 -14.93 39.96
N LEU A 40 -34.15 -15.65 40.95
CA LEU A 40 -34.68 -17.00 40.79
C LEU A 40 -36.13 -17.03 40.27
N ARG A 41 -36.80 -15.87 40.18
CA ARG A 41 -38.14 -15.72 39.58
C ARG A 41 -38.03 -15.16 38.16
N LEU A 42 -39.02 -15.38 37.32
CA LEU A 42 -39.08 -14.73 36.00
C LEU A 42 -39.28 -13.22 36.16
N PRO A 43 -38.70 -12.39 35.26
CA PRO A 43 -38.83 -10.93 35.33
C PRO A 43 -40.29 -10.51 35.16
N SER A 44 -40.73 -9.56 35.99
CA SER A 44 -42.04 -8.92 35.82
C SER A 44 -42.04 -8.01 34.59
N GLY A 45 -43.22 -7.76 34.01
CA GLY A 45 -43.34 -6.81 32.89
C GLY A 45 -42.85 -5.40 33.24
N GLN A 46 -42.98 -4.99 34.51
CA GLN A 46 -42.45 -3.72 35.02
C GLN A 46 -40.92 -3.71 35.06
N ALA A 47 -40.29 -4.82 35.48
CA ALA A 47 -38.84 -4.93 35.48
C ALA A 47 -38.25 -4.92 34.06
N VAL A 48 -38.92 -5.55 33.10
CA VAL A 48 -38.53 -5.48 31.68
C VAL A 48 -38.57 -4.03 31.18
N LEU A 49 -39.67 -3.31 31.41
CA LEU A 49 -39.82 -1.92 30.98
C LEU A 49 -38.80 -0.99 31.67
N ALA A 50 -38.62 -1.13 32.97
CA ALA A 50 -37.64 -0.37 33.74
C ALA A 50 -36.22 -0.64 33.27
N GLY A 51 -35.89 -1.90 32.95
CA GLY A 51 -34.60 -2.28 32.40
C GLY A 51 -34.34 -1.70 31.02
N LEU A 52 -35.30 -1.81 30.09
CA LEU A 52 -35.18 -1.22 28.75
C LEU A 52 -34.98 0.31 28.83
N ALA A 53 -35.72 0.99 29.71
CA ALA A 53 -35.56 2.41 29.94
C ALA A 53 -34.17 2.75 30.52
N ALA A 54 -33.67 1.96 31.48
CA ALA A 54 -32.34 2.14 32.06
C ALA A 54 -31.22 1.95 31.03
N GLY A 55 -31.32 0.90 30.21
CA GLY A 55 -30.38 0.63 29.11
C GLY A 55 -30.35 1.77 28.10
N GLY A 56 -31.53 2.25 27.67
CA GLY A 56 -31.66 3.41 26.80
C GLY A 56 -31.09 4.69 27.40
N ALA A 57 -31.37 4.96 28.69
CA ALA A 57 -30.83 6.13 29.40
C ALA A 57 -29.30 6.08 29.52
N SER A 58 -28.73 4.91 29.78
CA SER A 58 -27.28 4.72 29.84
C SER A 58 -26.63 4.90 28.46
N LEU A 59 -27.23 4.38 27.38
CA LEU A 59 -26.75 4.60 26.02
C LEU A 59 -26.84 6.08 25.61
N ALA A 60 -27.94 6.76 25.95
CA ALA A 60 -28.12 8.18 25.70
C ALA A 60 -27.10 9.03 26.48
N LEU A 61 -26.79 8.64 27.72
CA LEU A 61 -25.73 9.27 28.52
C LEU A 61 -24.37 9.12 27.82
N VAL A 62 -23.99 7.91 27.39
CA VAL A 62 -22.74 7.67 26.67
C VAL A 62 -22.68 8.53 25.39
N GLY A 63 -23.75 8.52 24.59
CA GLY A 63 -23.82 9.29 23.35
C GLY A 63 -23.88 10.81 23.53
N LEU A 64 -24.41 11.30 24.66
CA LEU A 64 -24.37 12.72 25.01
C LEU A 64 -22.96 13.12 25.45
N LEU A 65 -22.34 12.33 26.33
CA LEU A 65 -21.01 12.60 26.85
C LEU A 65 -19.93 12.51 25.76
N SER A 66 -20.05 11.59 24.80
CA SER A 66 -19.13 11.52 23.67
C SER A 66 -19.14 12.82 22.85
N LYS A 67 -20.30 13.47 22.69
CA LYS A 67 -20.44 14.74 21.96
C LYS A 67 -19.89 15.98 22.68
N LEU A 68 -19.54 15.88 23.96
CA LEU A 68 -19.05 17.03 24.73
C LEU A 68 -17.56 17.30 24.50
N SER A 69 -16.79 16.33 24.01
CA SER A 69 -15.36 16.50 23.72
C SER A 69 -14.82 15.39 22.83
N ASP A 70 -14.13 15.74 21.75
CA ASP A 70 -13.43 14.81 20.87
C ASP A 70 -12.40 13.93 21.63
N ARG A 71 -11.79 14.48 22.69
CA ARG A 71 -10.87 13.72 23.56
C ARG A 71 -11.59 12.65 24.38
N LEU A 72 -12.83 12.94 24.80
CA LEU A 72 -13.67 12.00 25.55
C LEU A 72 -14.24 10.94 24.61
N GLU A 73 -14.69 11.34 23.42
CA GLU A 73 -15.09 10.42 22.36
C GLU A 73 -13.97 9.43 22.02
N GLU A 74 -12.75 9.93 21.77
CA GLU A 74 -11.61 9.08 21.45
C GLU A 74 -11.21 8.15 22.61
N ALA A 75 -11.30 8.60 23.87
CA ALA A 75 -11.01 7.77 25.04
C ALA A 75 -12.04 6.65 25.23
N LEU A 76 -13.34 6.95 25.02
CA LEU A 76 -14.43 5.97 25.05
C LEU A 76 -14.30 4.97 23.91
N ARG A 77 -13.92 5.46 22.71
CA ARG A 77 -13.69 4.66 21.51
C ARG A 77 -12.54 3.68 21.68
N ARG A 78 -11.36 4.14 22.14
CA ARG A 78 -10.17 3.28 22.34
C ARG A 78 -10.39 2.14 23.32
N THR A 79 -11.12 2.39 24.39
CA THR A 79 -11.32 1.41 25.49
C THR A 79 -12.47 0.45 25.17
N GLY A 80 -13.60 0.97 24.66
CA GLY A 80 -14.79 0.18 24.33
C GLY A 80 -14.66 -0.66 23.05
N MET A 81 -14.02 -0.13 22.01
CA MET A 81 -13.91 -0.84 20.71
C MET A 81 -12.95 -2.03 20.78
N ARG A 82 -11.81 -1.90 21.46
CA ARG A 82 -10.80 -2.98 21.50
C ARG A 82 -11.35 -4.26 22.15
N ALA A 83 -12.02 -4.14 23.30
CA ALA A 83 -12.56 -5.29 23.99
C ALA A 83 -13.72 -5.96 23.21
N GLY A 84 -14.63 -5.16 22.64
CA GLY A 84 -15.79 -5.67 21.88
C GLY A 84 -15.40 -6.33 20.55
N GLU A 85 -14.52 -5.68 19.77
CA GLU A 85 -14.03 -6.22 18.50
C GLU A 85 -13.18 -7.47 18.68
N GLU A 86 -12.32 -7.49 19.71
CA GLU A 86 -11.45 -8.64 19.98
C GLU A 86 -12.28 -9.86 20.40
N VAL A 87 -13.29 -9.69 21.25
CA VAL A 87 -14.24 -10.76 21.58
C VAL A 87 -15.02 -11.20 20.35
N LEU A 88 -15.55 -10.27 19.54
CA LEU A 88 -16.32 -10.58 18.34
C LEU A 88 -15.50 -11.38 17.30
N ARG A 89 -14.25 -10.97 17.04
CA ARG A 89 -13.30 -11.68 16.16
C ARG A 89 -12.93 -13.06 16.71
N THR A 90 -12.94 -13.20 18.03
CA THR A 90 -12.50 -14.40 18.72
C THR A 90 -13.58 -15.47 18.76
N VAL A 91 -14.80 -15.15 19.20
CA VAL A 91 -15.87 -16.14 19.47
C VAL A 91 -17.06 -16.11 18.51
N GLY A 92 -17.18 -15.07 17.68
CA GLY A 92 -18.30 -14.88 16.75
C GLY A 92 -19.57 -14.33 17.41
N TYR A 93 -20.51 -13.88 16.58
CA TYR A 93 -21.65 -13.07 16.99
C TYR A 93 -22.60 -13.75 18.01
N PRO A 94 -23.08 -15.00 17.80
CA PRO A 94 -24.01 -15.62 18.74
C PRO A 94 -23.41 -15.82 20.14
N LEU A 95 -22.12 -16.15 20.19
CA LEU A 95 -21.43 -16.41 21.45
C LEU A 95 -21.07 -15.11 22.18
N MET A 96 -20.77 -14.04 21.42
CA MET A 96 -20.58 -12.70 21.97
C MET A 96 -21.83 -12.21 22.68
N VAL A 97 -23.02 -12.33 22.07
CA VAL A 97 -24.29 -11.92 22.70
C VAL A 97 -24.50 -12.65 24.03
N VAL A 98 -24.20 -13.96 24.07
CA VAL A 98 -24.27 -14.75 25.31
C VAL A 98 -23.27 -14.22 26.33
N MET A 99 -22.00 -13.98 25.95
CA MET A 99 -20.96 -13.51 26.86
C MET A 99 -21.27 -12.15 27.49
N VAL A 100 -21.69 -11.17 26.69
CA VAL A 100 -21.96 -9.82 27.20
C VAL A 100 -23.21 -9.79 28.08
N THR A 101 -24.18 -10.66 27.79
CA THR A 101 -25.39 -10.83 28.61
C THR A 101 -25.07 -11.53 29.93
N THR A 102 -24.30 -12.62 29.92
CA THR A 102 -23.95 -13.32 31.16
C THR A 102 -23.03 -12.47 32.04
N SER A 103 -22.09 -11.72 31.45
CA SER A 103 -21.26 -10.74 32.19
C SER A 103 -22.13 -9.67 32.86
N ALA A 104 -23.07 -9.07 32.12
CA ALA A 104 -23.99 -8.08 32.67
C ALA A 104 -24.76 -8.63 33.88
N ILE A 105 -25.30 -9.85 33.79
CA ILE A 105 -26.01 -10.50 34.91
C ILE A 105 -25.08 -10.73 36.12
N GLY A 106 -23.87 -11.24 35.89
CA GLY A 106 -22.89 -11.49 36.95
C GLY A 106 -22.46 -10.20 37.66
N GLU A 107 -22.27 -9.13 36.89
CA GLU A 107 -21.93 -7.81 37.40
C GLU A 107 -23.10 -7.18 38.18
N GLU A 108 -24.33 -7.28 37.70
CA GLU A 108 -25.49 -6.78 38.46
C GLU A 108 -25.70 -7.53 39.77
N LEU A 109 -25.51 -8.84 39.79
CA LEU A 109 -25.53 -9.63 41.01
C LEU A 109 -24.48 -9.16 42.02
N LEU A 110 -23.25 -8.92 41.56
CA LEU A 110 -22.16 -8.46 42.42
C LEU A 110 -22.40 -7.04 42.93
N PHE A 111 -22.64 -6.09 42.03
CA PHE A 111 -22.68 -4.68 42.36
C PHE A 111 -24.01 -4.23 42.95
N ARG A 112 -25.15 -4.72 42.45
CA ARG A 112 -26.48 -4.24 42.86
C ARG A 112 -27.07 -5.18 43.90
N GLY A 113 -26.97 -6.50 43.67
CA GLY A 113 -27.35 -7.50 44.65
C GLY A 113 -26.50 -7.44 45.92
N GLY A 114 -25.17 -7.43 45.77
CA GLY A 114 -24.22 -7.45 46.88
C GLY A 114 -23.78 -6.07 47.37
N LEU A 115 -22.90 -5.41 46.62
CA LEU A 115 -22.17 -4.22 47.08
C LEU A 115 -23.07 -3.01 47.38
N GLN A 116 -24.09 -2.75 46.56
CA GLN A 116 -25.05 -1.65 46.79
C GLN A 116 -25.89 -1.89 48.04
N SER A 117 -26.24 -3.15 48.34
CA SER A 117 -26.95 -3.52 49.57
C SER A 117 -26.10 -3.27 50.83
N LEU A 118 -24.76 -3.34 50.72
CA LEU A 118 -23.82 -3.14 51.82
C LEU A 118 -23.38 -1.67 51.98
N LEU A 119 -23.09 -1.01 50.86
CA LEU A 119 -22.41 0.28 50.83
C LEU A 119 -23.31 1.44 50.39
N GLY A 120 -24.50 1.13 49.89
CA GLY A 120 -25.39 2.10 49.25
C GLY A 120 -25.04 2.36 47.78
N LEU A 121 -25.91 3.13 47.12
CA LEU A 121 -25.87 3.39 45.67
C LEU A 121 -24.56 4.02 45.20
N VAL A 122 -24.14 5.12 45.85
CA VAL A 122 -23.03 5.94 45.36
C VAL A 122 -21.68 5.19 45.45
N PRO A 123 -21.31 4.57 46.58
CA PRO A 123 -20.06 3.81 46.65
C PRO A 123 -20.04 2.61 45.70
N ALA A 124 -21.18 1.91 45.53
CA ALA A 124 -21.27 0.80 44.59
C ALA A 124 -21.09 1.24 43.12
N ALA A 125 -21.66 2.39 42.74
CA ALA A 125 -21.47 2.96 41.40
C ALA A 125 -20.02 3.39 41.13
N LEU A 126 -19.34 3.98 42.12
CA LEU A 126 -17.93 4.34 42.00
C LEU A 126 -17.03 3.10 41.90
N LEU A 127 -17.30 2.05 42.69
CA LEU A 127 -16.58 0.77 42.59
C LEU A 127 -16.82 0.08 41.25
N PHE A 128 -18.03 0.18 40.71
CA PHE A 128 -18.36 -0.32 39.37
C PHE A 128 -17.50 0.38 38.32
N GLY A 129 -17.46 1.71 38.31
CA GLY A 129 -16.60 2.48 37.41
C GLY A 129 -15.11 2.19 37.60
N PHE A 130 -14.65 2.06 38.85
CA PHE A 130 -13.26 1.71 39.14
C PHE A 130 -12.87 0.33 38.60
N SER A 131 -13.77 -0.64 38.68
CA SER A 131 -13.56 -2.00 38.15
C SER A 131 -13.45 -2.04 36.63
N HIS A 132 -13.98 -1.01 35.96
CA HIS A 132 -13.87 -0.80 34.51
C HIS A 132 -12.59 -0.03 34.12
N GLY A 133 -11.48 -0.29 34.83
CA GLY A 133 -10.16 0.25 34.50
C GLY A 133 -9.80 1.57 35.17
N GLY A 134 -10.52 2.01 36.21
CA GLY A 134 -10.26 3.29 36.89
C GLY A 134 -8.87 3.42 37.52
N TRP A 135 -8.13 2.32 37.70
CA TRP A 135 -6.73 2.33 38.14
C TRP A 135 -5.74 2.77 37.05
N MET A 136 -6.11 2.68 35.77
CA MET A 136 -5.28 3.08 34.64
C MET A 136 -5.55 4.53 34.26
N ARG A 137 -4.48 5.34 34.11
CA ARG A 137 -4.60 6.77 33.75
C ARG A 137 -5.39 6.99 32.47
N GLU A 138 -5.23 6.11 31.49
CA GLU A 138 -5.86 6.14 30.18
C GLU A 138 -7.36 5.76 30.19
N HIS A 139 -7.84 5.02 31.19
CA HIS A 139 -9.25 4.60 31.27
C HIS A 139 -10.09 5.40 32.27
N ARG A 140 -9.53 6.46 32.88
CA ARG A 140 -10.25 7.27 33.89
C ARG A 140 -11.54 7.88 33.36
N ALA A 141 -11.55 8.32 32.10
CA ALA A 141 -12.72 8.87 31.44
C ALA A 141 -13.81 7.81 31.25
N TYR A 142 -13.43 6.63 30.76
CA TYR A 142 -14.33 5.49 30.62
C TYR A 142 -14.87 5.01 31.97
N ALA A 143 -14.00 4.93 32.99
CA ALA A 143 -14.38 4.58 34.36
C ALA A 143 -15.41 5.56 34.96
N ALA A 144 -15.29 6.86 34.68
CA ALA A 144 -16.27 7.86 35.11
C ALA A 144 -17.64 7.66 34.42
N VAL A 145 -17.65 7.38 33.13
CA VAL A 145 -18.88 7.08 32.37
C VAL A 145 -19.51 5.76 32.82
N ALA A 146 -18.68 4.75 33.08
CA ALA A 146 -19.11 3.48 33.65
C ALA A 146 -19.70 3.68 35.05
N ALA A 147 -19.14 4.54 35.90
CA ALA A 147 -19.71 4.87 37.20
C ALA A 147 -21.09 5.53 37.08
N LEU A 148 -21.27 6.46 36.14
CA LEU A 148 -22.56 7.11 35.89
C LEU A 148 -23.61 6.13 35.36
N SER A 149 -23.23 5.28 34.39
CA SER A 149 -24.08 4.18 33.92
C SER A 149 -24.40 3.22 35.06
N GLY A 150 -23.43 2.99 35.94
CA GLY A 150 -23.60 2.14 37.10
C GLY A 150 -24.61 2.71 38.11
N ALA A 151 -24.64 4.04 38.27
CA ALA A 151 -25.62 4.75 39.07
C ALA A 151 -27.03 4.72 38.45
N ILE A 152 -27.15 4.74 37.10
CA ILE A 152 -28.44 4.55 36.41
C ILE A 152 -29.03 3.18 36.75
N PHE A 153 -28.26 2.11 36.56
CA PHE A 153 -28.72 0.75 36.88
C PHE A 153 -29.00 0.58 38.38
N GLY A 154 -28.12 1.10 39.24
CA GLY A 154 -28.34 1.06 40.69
C GLY A 154 -29.56 1.86 41.15
N GLY A 155 -29.88 2.97 40.50
CA GLY A 155 -31.06 3.79 40.77
C GLY A 155 -32.35 3.05 40.41
N VAL A 156 -32.36 2.37 39.26
CA VAL A 156 -33.50 1.52 38.88
C VAL A 156 -33.68 0.36 39.84
N TYR A 157 -32.60 -0.27 40.32
CA TYR A 157 -32.70 -1.27 41.38
C TYR A 157 -33.27 -0.69 42.67
N ALA A 158 -32.83 0.49 43.09
CA ALA A 158 -33.35 1.14 44.30
C ALA A 158 -34.84 1.50 44.21
N LEU A 159 -35.33 1.83 43.01
CA LEU A 159 -36.73 2.19 42.76
C LEU A 159 -37.65 0.97 42.63
N THR A 160 -37.14 -0.12 42.07
CA THR A 160 -37.95 -1.30 41.74
C THR A 160 -37.83 -2.42 42.75
N GLY A 161 -36.70 -2.50 43.47
CA GLY A 161 -36.31 -3.66 44.26
C GLY A 161 -36.04 -4.92 43.43
N ASP A 162 -36.14 -4.84 42.10
CA ASP A 162 -36.05 -5.98 41.20
C ASP A 162 -34.70 -5.98 40.49
N LEU A 163 -33.91 -7.02 40.72
CA LEU A 163 -32.58 -7.15 40.13
C LEU A 163 -32.62 -7.53 38.64
N TRP A 164 -33.77 -7.98 38.13
CA TRP A 164 -33.95 -8.16 36.68
C TRP A 164 -33.95 -6.84 35.93
N ALA A 165 -34.45 -5.75 36.53
CA ALA A 165 -34.49 -4.45 35.86
C ALA A 165 -33.09 -3.95 35.47
N PRO A 166 -32.11 -3.81 36.39
CA PRO A 166 -30.75 -3.44 35.99
C PRO A 166 -30.06 -4.50 35.11
N ALA A 167 -30.31 -5.81 35.33
CA ALA A 167 -29.69 -6.87 34.54
C ALA A 167 -30.11 -6.84 33.07
N ILE A 168 -31.40 -6.61 32.81
CA ILE A 168 -31.95 -6.42 31.46
C ILE A 168 -31.37 -5.14 30.85
N GLY A 169 -31.39 -4.04 31.60
CA GLY A 169 -30.88 -2.75 31.11
C GLY A 169 -29.39 -2.79 30.75
N HIS A 170 -28.58 -3.42 31.58
CA HIS A 170 -27.15 -3.58 31.35
C HIS A 170 -26.86 -4.56 30.19
N SER A 171 -27.61 -5.66 30.09
CA SER A 171 -27.49 -6.57 28.94
C SER A 171 -27.82 -5.85 27.62
N VAL A 172 -28.88 -5.05 27.61
CA VAL A 172 -29.27 -4.24 26.44
C VAL A 172 -28.22 -3.18 26.14
N HIS A 173 -27.68 -2.49 27.15
CA HIS A 173 -26.56 -1.58 26.97
C HIS A 173 -25.39 -2.29 26.31
N ASN A 174 -24.95 -3.44 26.82
CA ASN A 174 -23.77 -4.12 26.30
C ASN A 174 -24.00 -4.64 24.89
N VAL A 175 -25.15 -5.29 24.63
CA VAL A 175 -25.49 -5.79 23.29
C VAL A 175 -25.60 -4.65 22.28
N LEU A 176 -26.33 -3.57 22.60
CA LEU A 176 -26.49 -2.44 21.69
C LEU A 176 -25.22 -1.63 21.55
N SER A 177 -24.45 -1.40 22.61
CA SER A 177 -23.12 -0.77 22.51
C SER A 177 -22.22 -1.60 21.61
N THR A 178 -22.13 -2.93 21.79
CA THR A 178 -21.32 -3.78 20.92
C THR A 178 -21.81 -3.81 19.47
N LEU A 179 -23.13 -3.75 19.25
CA LEU A 179 -23.73 -3.67 17.92
C LEU A 179 -23.52 -2.31 17.23
N LEU A 180 -23.66 -1.22 17.97
CA LEU A 180 -23.50 0.16 17.48
C LEU A 180 -22.03 0.56 17.34
N LEU A 181 -21.12 -0.06 18.11
CA LEU A 181 -19.66 -0.01 17.89
C LEU A 181 -19.29 -0.62 16.53
N GLY A 182 -20.10 -1.55 16.02
CA GLY A 182 -20.05 -2.00 14.64
C GLY A 182 -20.88 -1.11 13.72
N ARG A 183 -20.38 0.05 13.31
CA ARG A 183 -20.88 0.77 12.11
C ARG A 183 -20.64 -0.01 10.79
N HIS A 184 -20.45 -1.32 10.87
CA HIS A 184 -19.91 -2.21 9.86
C HIS A 184 -20.64 -3.56 9.85
N VAL A 185 -21.96 -3.52 10.05
CA VAL A 185 -22.82 -4.69 10.13
C VAL A 185 -23.90 -4.61 9.07
N GLU A 186 -23.76 -5.39 8.00
CA GLU A 186 -24.86 -5.63 7.06
C GLU A 186 -25.74 -6.76 7.61
N VAL A 187 -27.04 -6.51 7.72
CA VAL A 187 -28.04 -7.53 8.11
C VAL A 187 -28.78 -7.99 6.86
N GLU A 188 -28.39 -9.16 6.35
CA GLU A 188 -29.05 -9.84 5.25
C GLU A 188 -30.11 -10.80 5.82
N TRP A 189 -31.38 -10.58 5.52
CA TRP A 189 -32.46 -11.45 5.97
C TRP A 189 -32.55 -12.71 5.10
N ARG A 190 -32.25 -13.89 5.67
CA ARG A 190 -32.49 -15.18 5.01
C ARG A 190 -33.68 -15.88 5.68
N GLY A 191 -34.88 -15.52 5.26
CA GLY A 191 -36.11 -15.97 5.91
C GLY A 191 -36.28 -15.32 7.30
N PRO A 192 -36.69 -16.06 8.36
CA PRO A 192 -36.87 -15.49 9.70
C PRO A 192 -35.56 -15.27 10.45
N VAL A 193 -34.41 -15.65 9.86
CA VAL A 193 -33.10 -15.59 10.51
C VAL A 193 -32.27 -14.45 9.92
N PRO A 194 -31.87 -13.44 10.71
CA PRO A 194 -30.95 -12.42 10.25
C PRO A 194 -29.53 -13.00 10.14
N VAL A 195 -28.92 -12.86 8.97
CA VAL A 195 -27.50 -13.17 8.75
C VAL A 195 -26.73 -11.87 8.79
N VAL A 196 -25.88 -11.74 9.80
CA VAL A 196 -25.14 -10.52 10.12
C VAL A 196 -23.72 -10.67 9.56
N ARG A 197 -23.36 -9.87 8.55
CA ARG A 197 -22.00 -9.85 7.96
C ARG A 197 -21.21 -8.63 8.42
N LEU A 198 -19.92 -8.85 8.67
CA LEU A 198 -18.95 -7.80 8.94
C LEU A 198 -18.38 -7.25 7.62
N VAL A 199 -18.48 -5.95 7.42
CA VAL A 199 -17.85 -5.23 6.30
C VAL A 199 -16.57 -4.58 6.85
N PRO A 200 -15.35 -5.01 6.46
CA PRO A 200 -14.14 -4.33 6.91
C PRO A 200 -14.08 -2.90 6.39
N ASP A 201 -13.56 -1.98 7.20
CA ASP A 201 -13.34 -0.58 6.82
C ASP A 201 -12.61 -0.48 5.47
N GLU A 202 -13.25 0.15 4.49
CA GLU A 202 -12.51 1.12 3.71
C GLU A 202 -12.23 2.29 4.65
N PRO A 203 -11.01 2.84 4.67
CA PRO A 203 -10.71 3.95 5.57
C PRO A 203 -11.70 5.09 5.31
N GLU A 204 -12.54 5.40 6.30
CA GLU A 204 -13.29 6.67 6.31
C GLU A 204 -12.24 7.77 6.12
N GLU A 205 -12.32 8.46 4.97
CA GLU A 205 -11.69 9.76 4.79
C GLU A 205 -12.21 10.63 5.94
N THR A 206 -11.47 10.69 7.04
CA THR A 206 -11.54 11.84 7.94
C THR A 206 -11.50 13.05 7.02
N GLN A 207 -12.52 13.88 7.08
CA GLN A 207 -12.53 15.22 6.52
C GLN A 207 -11.42 16.01 7.21
N ARG A 208 -10.17 15.68 6.87
CA ARG A 208 -9.07 16.63 6.86
C ARG A 208 -9.57 17.73 5.94
N GLU A 209 -9.49 18.98 6.37
CA GLU A 209 -9.62 20.13 5.47
C GLU A 209 -9.00 19.73 4.12
N GLU A 210 -9.72 19.91 3.01
CA GLU A 210 -9.20 19.65 1.66
C GLU A 210 -8.01 20.60 1.44
N VAL A 211 -6.86 20.23 1.99
CA VAL A 211 -5.57 20.73 1.54
C VAL A 211 -5.52 20.27 0.09
N PRO A 212 -5.44 21.19 -0.89
CA PRO A 212 -5.42 20.80 -2.29
C PRO A 212 -4.35 19.74 -2.49
N ARG A 213 -4.75 18.51 -2.85
CA ARG A 213 -3.81 17.42 -3.12
C ARG A 213 -2.89 17.91 -4.24
N MET A 214 -1.63 18.17 -3.91
CA MET A 214 -0.63 18.53 -4.90
C MET A 214 -0.57 17.40 -5.92
N SER A 215 -0.79 17.74 -7.18
CA SER A 215 -0.78 16.78 -8.28
C SER A 215 0.35 17.12 -9.24
N PHE A 216 1.02 16.08 -9.71
CA PHE A 216 2.13 16.18 -10.65
C PHE A 216 1.79 15.30 -11.88
N PRO A 217 0.78 15.70 -12.68
CA PRO A 217 0.37 14.92 -13.83
C PRO A 217 1.47 14.93 -14.91
N SER A 218 1.53 13.88 -15.71
CA SER A 218 2.39 13.92 -16.89
C SER A 218 1.81 14.86 -17.94
N PRO A 219 2.60 15.75 -18.55
CA PRO A 219 2.14 16.58 -19.65
C PRO A 219 2.04 15.81 -20.97
N TYR A 220 2.53 14.56 -21.02
CA TYR A 220 2.56 13.77 -22.24
C TYR A 220 1.26 12.97 -22.37
N PRO A 221 0.48 13.16 -23.46
CA PRO A 221 -0.73 12.40 -23.67
C PRO A 221 -0.41 10.91 -23.93
N PRO A 222 -1.30 9.98 -23.55
CA PRO A 222 -1.06 8.56 -23.73
C PRO A 222 -0.89 8.20 -25.22
N ARG A 223 -0.18 7.10 -25.47
CA ARG A 223 -0.16 6.38 -26.75
C ARG A 223 -0.66 4.95 -26.50
N PRO A 224 -1.15 4.24 -27.54
CA PRO A 224 -1.60 2.87 -27.40
C PRO A 224 -0.48 1.92 -26.93
N THR A 225 -0.85 0.86 -26.23
CA THR A 225 0.05 -0.23 -25.87
C THR A 225 0.41 -1.09 -27.09
N ALA A 226 1.39 -1.99 -26.97
CA ALA A 226 1.72 -2.92 -28.05
C ALA A 226 0.51 -3.81 -28.40
N ARG A 227 -0.24 -4.25 -27.37
CA ARG A 227 -1.43 -5.09 -27.52
C ARG A 227 -2.60 -4.37 -28.17
N ASP A 228 -2.85 -3.10 -27.86
CA ASP A 228 -3.90 -2.29 -28.51
C ASP A 228 -3.70 -2.20 -30.03
N LEU A 229 -2.45 -2.36 -30.48
CA LEU A 229 -2.06 -2.32 -31.89
C LEU A 229 -1.93 -3.72 -32.52
N GLY A 230 -2.35 -4.76 -31.81
CA GLY A 230 -2.39 -6.14 -32.28
C GLY A 230 -1.12 -6.94 -32.05
N LEU A 231 -0.11 -6.42 -31.35
CA LEU A 231 1.07 -7.21 -30.96
C LEU A 231 0.79 -7.96 -29.66
N VAL A 232 0.45 -9.24 -29.78
CA VAL A 232 0.19 -10.12 -28.65
C VAL A 232 1.46 -10.83 -28.23
N THR A 233 1.92 -10.62 -27.00
CA THR A 233 3.08 -11.30 -26.44
C THR A 233 2.67 -12.58 -25.71
N GLY A 234 3.28 -13.71 -26.09
CA GLY A 234 3.03 -14.99 -25.43
C GLY A 234 1.64 -15.56 -25.69
N HIS A 235 1.20 -16.50 -24.84
CA HIS A 235 -0.06 -17.23 -25.03
C HIS A 235 -1.03 -17.13 -23.86
N LEU A 236 -0.57 -16.65 -22.70
CA LEU A 236 -1.43 -16.52 -21.53
C LEU A 236 -2.33 -15.28 -21.69
N PRO A 237 -3.62 -15.37 -21.34
CA PRO A 237 -4.51 -14.22 -21.44
C PRO A 237 -4.16 -13.17 -20.37
N PRO A 238 -4.23 -11.87 -20.68
CA PRO A 238 -4.04 -10.82 -19.68
C PRO A 238 -5.25 -10.69 -18.75
N GLY A 239 -5.07 -9.93 -17.67
CA GLY A 239 -6.19 -9.40 -16.89
C GLY A 239 -6.93 -8.29 -17.64
N PRO A 240 -8.03 -7.77 -17.05
CA PRO A 240 -8.90 -6.79 -17.71
C PRO A 240 -8.20 -5.46 -18.02
N GLN A 241 -7.26 -5.01 -17.18
CA GLN A 241 -6.50 -3.78 -17.40
C GLN A 241 -5.22 -4.04 -18.20
N ASN A 242 -4.76 -5.30 -18.22
CA ASN A 242 -3.45 -5.71 -18.72
C ASN A 242 -2.34 -4.84 -18.09
N ASP A 243 -2.32 -4.77 -16.77
CA ASP A 243 -1.31 -4.09 -15.98
C ASP A 243 -1.19 -4.70 -14.56
N ILE A 244 -0.22 -4.23 -13.78
CA ILE A 244 0.07 -4.78 -12.44
C ILE A 244 -1.10 -4.63 -11.44
N CYS A 245 -2.01 -3.66 -11.67
CA CYS A 245 -3.17 -3.43 -10.82
C CYS A 245 -4.28 -4.48 -11.04
N ASP A 246 -4.17 -5.35 -12.05
CA ASP A 246 -5.03 -6.54 -12.16
C ASP A 246 -4.85 -7.51 -10.99
N VAL A 247 -3.71 -7.45 -10.28
CA VAL A 247 -3.51 -8.21 -9.04
C VAL A 247 -4.32 -7.56 -7.91
N PRO A 248 -5.29 -8.28 -7.31
CA PRO A 248 -6.21 -7.67 -6.34
C PRO A 248 -5.51 -6.93 -5.20
N GLY A 249 -5.92 -5.67 -5.03
CA GLY A 249 -5.44 -4.78 -3.97
C GLY A 249 -4.20 -3.97 -4.31
N VAL A 250 -3.43 -4.33 -5.35
CA VAL A 250 -2.26 -3.56 -5.77
C VAL A 250 -2.68 -2.18 -6.27
N ARG A 251 -1.92 -1.15 -5.89
CA ARG A 251 -2.16 0.23 -6.32
C ARG A 251 -0.90 0.86 -6.89
N VAL A 252 -1.05 1.69 -7.90
CA VAL A 252 0.05 2.45 -8.51
C VAL A 252 -0.31 3.93 -8.57
N GLY A 253 0.66 4.78 -8.25
CA GLY A 253 0.56 6.23 -8.35
C GLY A 253 1.83 6.85 -8.93
N HIS A 254 1.69 8.02 -9.55
CA HIS A 254 2.79 8.72 -10.21
C HIS A 254 2.84 10.19 -9.82
N ALA A 255 4.05 10.73 -9.76
CA ALA A 255 4.32 12.16 -9.76
C ALA A 255 5.37 12.48 -10.83
N THR A 256 5.01 13.28 -11.82
CA THR A 256 5.82 13.61 -13.01
C THR A 256 6.20 15.08 -12.99
N ARG A 257 7.48 15.39 -13.20
CA ARG A 257 7.97 16.77 -13.27
C ARG A 257 8.74 17.01 -14.56
N VAL A 258 8.24 17.97 -15.34
CA VAL A 258 8.76 18.37 -16.65
C VAL A 258 8.81 19.90 -16.69
N GLU A 259 9.99 20.48 -16.59
CA GLU A 259 10.18 21.93 -16.53
C GLU A 259 11.46 22.34 -17.25
N GLY A 260 11.45 23.51 -17.88
CA GLY A 260 12.61 24.08 -18.58
C GLY A 260 13.01 23.33 -19.86
N GLU A 261 13.84 24.01 -20.65
CA GLU A 261 14.40 23.56 -21.93
C GLU A 261 15.79 24.18 -22.12
N GLY A 262 16.54 23.71 -23.12
CA GLY A 262 17.85 24.27 -23.48
C GLY A 262 19.03 23.68 -22.70
N PRO A 263 20.15 24.43 -22.57
CA PRO A 263 21.37 23.95 -21.95
C PRO A 263 21.18 23.53 -20.48
N LEU A 264 21.88 22.48 -20.06
CA LEU A 264 21.92 22.06 -18.66
C LEU A 264 22.52 23.16 -17.78
N VAL A 265 21.78 23.54 -16.75
CA VAL A 265 22.32 24.29 -15.60
C VAL A 265 22.12 23.40 -14.37
N PRO A 266 23.18 22.74 -13.87
CA PRO A 266 23.07 21.82 -12.73
C PRO A 266 22.39 22.48 -11.53
N GLY A 267 21.38 21.82 -10.96
CA GLY A 267 20.57 22.36 -9.87
C GLY A 267 19.36 23.19 -10.31
N LYS A 268 19.19 23.47 -11.61
CA LYS A 268 18.06 24.26 -12.13
C LYS A 268 17.24 23.53 -13.18
N GLY A 269 17.85 22.70 -14.01
CA GLY A 269 17.17 21.99 -15.10
C GLY A 269 17.94 22.08 -16.43
N PRO A 270 17.34 21.63 -17.54
CA PRO A 270 15.97 21.12 -17.68
C PRO A 270 15.63 19.89 -16.83
N ILE A 271 14.39 19.79 -16.38
CA ILE A 271 13.90 18.75 -15.48
C ILE A 271 13.03 17.77 -16.25
N ARG A 272 13.35 16.48 -16.21
CA ARG A 272 12.59 15.38 -16.83
C ARG A 272 12.59 14.16 -15.91
N THR A 273 11.92 14.26 -14.77
CA THR A 273 12.01 13.21 -13.74
C THR A 273 10.70 13.00 -12.99
N GLY A 274 10.69 12.06 -12.05
CA GLY A 274 9.52 11.80 -11.22
C GLY A 274 9.66 10.62 -10.29
N VAL A 275 8.54 10.25 -9.70
CA VAL A 275 8.40 9.13 -8.75
C VAL A 275 7.21 8.28 -9.18
N THR A 276 7.36 6.96 -9.09
CA THR A 276 6.25 6.00 -9.17
C THR A 276 6.18 5.24 -7.86
N ALA A 277 5.00 5.17 -7.25
CA ALA A 277 4.74 4.40 -6.05
C ALA A 277 3.93 3.15 -6.38
N ILE A 278 4.29 2.01 -5.79
CA ILE A 278 3.58 0.75 -5.91
C ILE A 278 3.26 0.24 -4.51
N LEU A 279 1.98 0.12 -4.18
CA LEU A 279 1.51 -0.38 -2.90
C LEU A 279 1.01 -1.81 -3.07
N PRO A 280 1.58 -2.80 -2.36
CA PRO A 280 1.07 -4.17 -2.38
C PRO A 280 -0.39 -4.31 -1.89
N HIS A 281 -0.89 -3.33 -1.12
CA HIS A 281 -2.30 -3.16 -0.76
C HIS A 281 -2.60 -1.77 -0.18
N GLY A 282 -3.89 -1.43 -0.05
CA GLY A 282 -4.34 -0.15 0.52
C GLY A 282 -4.28 -0.01 2.05
N GLY A 283 -4.14 -1.12 2.79
CA GLY A 283 -3.95 -1.09 4.24
C GLY A 283 -2.53 -0.70 4.70
N ASN A 284 -2.27 -0.73 6.01
CA ASN A 284 -0.97 -0.41 6.58
C ASN A 284 0.07 -1.53 6.33
N LEU A 285 1.02 -1.28 5.42
CA LEU A 285 2.07 -2.23 5.01
C LEU A 285 3.09 -2.56 6.11
N PHE A 286 3.33 -1.63 7.03
CA PHE A 286 4.21 -1.89 8.16
C PHE A 286 3.57 -2.91 9.10
N GLN A 287 2.30 -2.72 9.42
CA GLN A 287 1.54 -3.59 10.31
C GLN A 287 1.12 -4.92 9.66
N GLN A 288 0.87 -4.91 8.35
CA GLN A 288 0.43 -6.07 7.56
C GLN A 288 1.35 -6.25 6.35
N LYS A 289 2.54 -6.81 6.57
CA LYS A 289 3.55 -7.01 5.52
C LYS A 289 3.10 -8.04 4.49
N VAL A 290 3.79 -8.10 3.35
CA VAL A 290 3.60 -9.15 2.33
C VAL A 290 4.87 -9.97 2.13
N PRO A 291 4.77 -11.29 1.83
CA PRO A 291 5.90 -12.06 1.35
C PRO A 291 6.49 -11.44 0.08
N ALA A 292 7.81 -11.42 0.01
CA ALA A 292 8.54 -10.86 -1.12
C ALA A 292 9.88 -11.56 -1.34
N GLY A 293 10.41 -11.44 -2.55
CA GLY A 293 11.72 -11.93 -2.94
C GLY A 293 12.37 -11.00 -3.96
N VAL A 294 13.70 -11.04 -4.03
CA VAL A 294 14.50 -10.14 -4.88
C VAL A 294 15.50 -10.94 -5.70
N PHE A 295 15.78 -10.47 -6.91
CA PHE A 295 16.84 -10.96 -7.76
C PHE A 295 17.60 -9.79 -8.36
N VAL A 296 18.89 -9.73 -8.09
CA VAL A 296 19.82 -8.78 -8.71
C VAL A 296 20.46 -9.48 -9.89
N LEU A 297 20.13 -9.04 -11.12
CA LEU A 297 20.73 -9.56 -12.34
C LEU A 297 22.09 -8.90 -12.57
N ASN A 298 22.14 -7.57 -12.49
CA ASN A 298 23.37 -6.79 -12.43
C ASN A 298 23.24 -5.68 -11.36
N GLY A 299 24.26 -5.54 -10.53
CA GLY A 299 24.24 -4.72 -9.30
C GLY A 299 24.67 -3.28 -9.47
N PHE A 300 24.81 -2.75 -10.69
CA PHE A 300 25.25 -1.37 -10.96
C PHE A 300 24.16 -0.33 -10.66
N GLY A 301 23.50 -0.43 -9.50
CA GLY A 301 22.43 0.49 -9.10
C GLY A 301 22.40 0.73 -7.61
N LYS A 302 21.60 1.72 -7.20
CA LYS A 302 21.55 2.29 -5.85
C LYS A 302 20.20 1.98 -5.19
N ALA A 303 19.71 0.75 -5.40
CA ALA A 303 18.47 0.29 -4.80
C ALA A 303 18.61 0.16 -3.27
N THR A 304 17.61 0.64 -2.53
CA THR A 304 17.57 0.62 -1.06
C THR A 304 16.61 -0.44 -0.55
N GLY A 305 16.95 -1.08 0.57
CA GLY A 305 16.07 -1.98 1.31
C GLY A 305 16.00 -3.43 0.83
N LEU A 306 16.64 -3.76 -0.29
CA LEU A 306 16.63 -5.11 -0.87
C LEU A 306 17.27 -6.17 0.07
N ALA A 307 18.27 -5.79 0.86
CA ALA A 307 18.96 -6.71 1.77
C ALA A 307 18.01 -7.27 2.84
N GLN A 308 17.20 -6.43 3.48
CA GLN A 308 16.21 -6.90 4.47
C GLN A 308 15.07 -7.68 3.82
N VAL A 309 14.70 -7.37 2.56
CA VAL A 309 13.73 -8.20 1.82
C VAL A 309 14.31 -9.59 1.56
N ALA A 310 15.59 -9.71 1.22
CA ALA A 310 16.25 -10.99 1.04
C ALA A 310 16.37 -11.79 2.36
N GLU A 311 16.62 -11.09 3.47
CA GLU A 311 16.81 -11.70 4.80
C GLU A 311 15.47 -12.16 5.42
N LEU A 312 14.48 -11.25 5.48
CA LEU A 312 13.22 -11.49 6.17
C LEU A 312 12.12 -12.02 5.25
N GLY A 313 12.31 -11.91 3.94
CA GLY A 313 11.33 -12.40 2.96
C GLY A 313 10.04 -11.61 2.92
N THR A 314 10.05 -10.34 3.35
CA THR A 314 8.85 -9.50 3.45
C THR A 314 9.07 -8.07 2.98
N LEU A 315 8.02 -7.46 2.42
CA LEU A 315 7.90 -6.01 2.23
C LEU A 315 7.00 -5.40 3.29
N GLU A 316 7.47 -4.31 3.88
CA GLU A 316 6.81 -3.59 4.97
C GLU A 316 6.55 -2.11 4.65
N THR A 317 6.87 -1.70 3.43
CA THR A 317 6.69 -0.36 2.91
C THR A 317 6.15 -0.42 1.47
N PRO A 318 5.52 0.65 0.97
CA PRO A 318 5.36 0.85 -0.46
C PRO A 318 6.71 0.78 -1.18
N ILE A 319 6.71 0.33 -2.43
CA ILE A 319 7.88 0.38 -3.30
C ILE A 319 7.89 1.74 -4.01
N LEU A 320 8.98 2.48 -3.92
CA LEU A 320 9.18 3.70 -4.71
C LEU A 320 10.17 3.46 -5.83
N LEU A 321 9.90 4.01 -7.01
CA LEU A 321 10.78 4.01 -8.17
C LEU A 321 11.06 5.46 -8.55
N THR A 322 12.32 5.81 -8.84
CA THR A 322 12.72 7.19 -9.20
C THR A 322 14.07 7.24 -9.95
N ASN A 323 14.72 8.40 -10.04
CA ASN A 323 16.06 8.54 -10.61
C ASN A 323 17.17 8.21 -9.60
N THR A 324 18.35 7.85 -10.10
CA THR A 324 19.51 7.39 -9.30
C THR A 324 19.86 8.30 -8.12
N LEU A 325 20.06 9.60 -8.35
CA LEU A 325 20.50 10.52 -7.29
C LEU A 325 19.37 10.98 -6.37
N SER A 326 18.13 10.65 -6.73
CA SER A 326 16.94 10.90 -5.91
C SER A 326 16.49 9.67 -5.12
N ALA A 327 17.06 8.48 -5.34
CA ALA A 327 16.72 7.26 -4.62
C ALA A 327 16.81 7.44 -3.09
N PHE A 328 17.90 8.05 -2.61
CA PHE A 328 18.10 8.35 -1.18
C PHE A 328 17.09 9.36 -0.64
N ARG A 329 16.68 10.32 -1.47
CA ARG A 329 15.69 11.34 -1.13
C ARG A 329 14.29 10.74 -1.03
N ALA A 330 13.95 9.85 -1.95
CA ALA A 330 12.72 9.08 -1.91
C ALA A 330 12.70 8.13 -0.71
N ALA A 331 13.83 7.50 -0.37
CA ALA A 331 13.94 6.65 0.83
C ALA A 331 13.73 7.45 2.12
N ASP A 332 14.36 8.62 2.24
CA ASP A 332 14.18 9.54 3.37
C ASP A 332 12.72 9.99 3.52
N ALA A 333 12.09 10.46 2.43
CA ALA A 333 10.68 10.81 2.39
C ALA A 333 9.75 9.63 2.74
N LEU A 334 10.08 8.41 2.27
CA LEU A 334 9.33 7.21 2.60
C LEU A 334 9.43 6.87 4.09
N VAL A 335 10.60 7.00 4.70
CA VAL A 335 10.76 6.80 6.15
C VAL A 335 9.88 7.79 6.92
N SER A 336 9.90 9.07 6.57
CA SER A 336 9.03 10.09 7.17
C SER A 336 7.55 9.75 7.02
N TYR A 337 7.12 9.35 5.82
CA TYR A 337 5.75 8.91 5.55
C TYR A 337 5.34 7.70 6.39
N MET A 338 6.24 6.73 6.57
CA MET A 338 5.97 5.53 7.37
C MET A 338 5.89 5.84 8.86
N ILE A 339 6.75 6.71 9.39
CA ILE A 339 6.72 7.16 10.80
C ILE A 339 5.44 7.94 11.09
N GLU A 340 5.01 8.85 10.19
CA GLU A 340 3.75 9.59 10.35
C GLU A 340 2.55 8.65 10.54
N ARG A 341 2.56 7.50 9.86
CA ARG A 341 1.48 6.51 9.89
C ARG A 341 1.66 5.41 10.94
N ASN A 342 2.84 5.32 11.53
CA ASN A 342 3.23 4.31 12.51
C ASN A 342 4.14 4.99 13.55
N PRO A 343 3.58 5.86 14.42
CA PRO A 343 4.36 6.67 15.38
C PRO A 343 5.12 5.84 16.41
N GLU A 344 4.84 4.53 16.50
CA GLU A 344 5.57 3.57 17.32
C GLU A 344 6.98 3.23 16.79
N ILE A 345 7.25 3.44 15.50
CA ILE A 345 8.53 3.11 14.85
C ILE A 345 9.67 3.84 15.56
N GLY A 346 10.69 3.09 15.97
CA GLY A 346 11.85 3.63 16.67
C GLY A 346 11.59 4.11 18.12
N VAL A 347 10.38 3.90 18.64
CA VAL A 347 10.00 4.27 20.02
C VAL A 347 9.64 3.03 20.83
N THR A 348 8.57 2.33 20.43
CA THR A 348 8.08 1.11 21.12
C THR A 348 8.21 -0.14 20.27
N THR A 349 8.54 0.00 18.99
CA THR A 349 8.94 -1.10 18.10
C THR A 349 10.25 -0.78 17.37
N GLY A 350 10.72 -1.72 16.54
CA GLY A 350 11.91 -1.56 15.70
C GLY A 350 11.79 -0.43 14.66
N THR A 351 12.79 -0.37 13.77
CA THR A 351 12.84 0.58 12.66
C THR A 351 12.02 0.11 11.46
N VAL A 352 12.12 0.84 10.35
CA VAL A 352 11.44 0.53 9.08
C VAL A 352 12.43 0.45 7.93
N ASN A 353 12.17 -0.46 6.98
CA ASN A 353 12.94 -0.69 5.78
C ASN A 353 12.28 -0.05 4.55
N PRO A 354 12.71 1.15 4.12
CA PRO A 354 12.23 1.76 2.88
C PRO A 354 12.75 0.98 1.66
N VAL A 355 11.86 0.60 0.75
CA VAL A 355 12.24 -0.09 -0.50
C VAL A 355 12.15 0.86 -1.68
N VAL A 356 13.31 1.17 -2.27
CA VAL A 356 13.42 2.12 -3.39
C VAL A 356 14.27 1.53 -4.50
N GLY A 357 13.73 1.50 -5.72
CA GLY A 357 14.45 1.20 -6.96
C GLY A 357 14.70 2.46 -7.77
N GLU A 358 15.68 2.42 -8.68
CA GLU A 358 16.04 3.59 -9.47
C GLU A 358 16.58 3.25 -10.86
N CYS A 359 16.55 4.24 -11.75
CA CYS A 359 17.25 4.23 -13.03
C CYS A 359 17.88 5.60 -13.31
N ASN A 360 18.93 5.68 -14.12
CA ASN A 360 19.59 6.95 -14.44
C ASN A 360 18.87 7.68 -15.59
N ASP A 361 18.19 8.80 -15.30
CA ASP A 361 17.56 9.67 -16.30
C ASP A 361 18.44 10.85 -16.75
N GLY A 362 19.71 10.86 -16.38
CA GLY A 362 20.65 11.96 -16.61
C GLY A 362 20.94 12.29 -18.06
N TYR A 363 20.49 11.48 -19.04
CA TYR A 363 20.54 11.85 -20.45
C TYR A 363 19.58 13.00 -20.79
N LEU A 364 18.35 12.95 -20.26
CA LEU A 364 17.31 13.97 -20.51
C LEU A 364 17.12 14.94 -19.34
N ASN A 365 17.50 14.53 -18.14
CA ASN A 365 17.24 15.25 -16.90
C ASN A 365 18.50 15.89 -16.30
N ASP A 366 18.34 17.02 -15.62
CA ASP A 366 19.29 17.50 -14.62
C ASP A 366 19.26 16.60 -13.36
N ILE A 367 19.95 15.46 -13.44
CA ILE A 367 19.98 14.49 -12.34
C ILE A 367 20.72 15.02 -11.11
N GLN A 368 21.70 15.92 -11.29
CA GLN A 368 22.46 16.52 -10.18
C GLN A 368 21.59 17.47 -9.35
N GLY A 369 20.58 18.10 -9.96
CA GLY A 369 19.64 18.95 -9.24
C GLY A 369 18.70 18.22 -8.30
N ARG A 370 18.62 16.88 -8.36
CA ARG A 370 17.81 16.03 -7.45
C ARG A 370 16.40 16.56 -7.26
N HIS A 371 15.72 16.86 -8.38
CA HIS A 371 14.46 17.60 -8.45
C HIS A 371 13.22 16.89 -7.90
N VAL A 372 13.38 15.65 -7.42
CA VAL A 372 12.36 14.91 -6.69
C VAL A 372 12.29 15.43 -5.25
N SER A 373 11.10 15.87 -4.84
CA SER A 373 10.83 16.39 -3.51
C SER A 373 9.98 15.42 -2.66
N GLU A 374 9.87 15.68 -1.36
CA GLU A 374 8.99 14.91 -0.46
C GLU A 374 7.53 15.03 -0.90
N GLU A 375 7.10 16.21 -1.36
CA GLU A 375 5.74 16.47 -1.84
C GLU A 375 5.41 15.59 -3.05
N MET A 376 6.37 15.39 -3.97
CA MET A 376 6.19 14.49 -5.10
C MET A 376 6.04 13.03 -4.66
N VAL A 377 6.87 12.59 -3.69
CA VAL A 377 6.77 11.23 -3.12
C VAL A 377 5.40 11.02 -2.48
N ARG A 378 4.95 12.00 -1.68
CA ARG A 378 3.64 11.98 -1.04
C ARG A 378 2.49 11.96 -2.06
N ALA A 379 2.56 12.80 -3.08
CA ALA A 379 1.57 12.82 -4.16
C ALA A 379 1.49 11.46 -4.90
N ALA A 380 2.63 10.82 -5.17
CA ALA A 380 2.64 9.49 -5.79
C ALA A 380 2.03 8.41 -4.86
N LEU A 381 2.34 8.45 -3.56
CA LEU A 381 1.81 7.51 -2.56
C LEU A 381 0.31 7.68 -2.33
N GLU A 382 -0.16 8.91 -2.19
CA GLU A 382 -1.56 9.23 -1.89
C GLU A 382 -2.45 9.21 -3.13
N GLY A 383 -1.88 9.44 -4.32
CA GLY A 383 -2.55 9.29 -5.60
C GLY A 383 -2.62 7.85 -6.11
N ALA A 384 -2.04 6.88 -5.39
CA ALA A 384 -2.01 5.49 -5.83
C ALA A 384 -3.40 4.85 -5.82
N SER A 385 -3.82 4.29 -6.96
CA SER A 385 -5.13 3.68 -7.15
C SER A 385 -5.04 2.28 -7.77
N THR A 386 -6.14 1.53 -7.71
CA THR A 386 -6.28 0.21 -8.38
C THR A 386 -6.72 0.35 -9.85
N GLY A 387 -6.87 1.57 -10.35
CA GLY A 387 -7.27 1.83 -11.72
C GLY A 387 -6.12 1.63 -12.72
N PRO A 388 -6.39 1.88 -14.02
CA PRO A 388 -5.44 1.61 -15.08
C PRO A 388 -4.14 2.38 -14.88
N VAL A 389 -3.01 1.69 -15.05
CA VAL A 389 -1.68 2.28 -14.85
C VAL A 389 -1.33 3.17 -16.04
N ALA A 390 -0.99 4.43 -15.77
CA ALA A 390 -0.41 5.31 -16.80
C ALA A 390 0.99 4.81 -17.18
N GLN A 391 1.29 4.77 -18.48
CA GLN A 391 2.52 4.20 -19.03
C GLN A 391 3.24 5.21 -19.94
N GLY A 392 4.51 4.96 -20.25
CA GLY A 392 5.38 5.80 -21.05
C GLY A 392 6.17 6.81 -20.20
N ALA A 393 6.24 8.06 -20.66
CA ALA A 393 7.00 9.12 -20.00
C ALA A 393 6.24 9.71 -18.79
N VAL A 394 6.03 8.91 -17.75
CA VAL A 394 5.31 9.28 -16.53
C VAL A 394 6.06 8.83 -15.29
N GLY A 395 5.89 9.53 -14.17
CA GLY A 395 6.49 9.15 -12.88
C GLY A 395 8.00 8.94 -13.00
N ALA A 396 8.49 7.81 -12.49
CA ALA A 396 9.90 7.42 -12.60
C ALA A 396 10.37 7.27 -14.07
N GLY A 397 9.46 7.04 -15.03
CA GLY A 397 9.78 6.84 -16.44
C GLY A 397 9.99 8.12 -17.25
N THR A 398 9.79 9.30 -16.64
CA THR A 398 9.72 10.59 -17.34
C THR A 398 10.95 10.86 -18.22
N GLY A 399 12.16 10.74 -17.67
CA GLY A 399 13.42 11.00 -18.40
C GLY A 399 14.16 9.76 -18.90
N MET A 400 13.52 8.59 -18.87
CA MET A 400 14.19 7.32 -19.19
C MET A 400 14.36 7.07 -20.70
N VAL A 401 15.44 6.41 -21.08
CA VAL A 401 15.83 6.04 -22.46
C VAL A 401 16.09 4.54 -22.54
N CYS A 402 15.41 3.85 -23.45
CA CYS A 402 15.46 2.40 -23.58
C CYS A 402 15.76 2.03 -25.04
N PHE A 403 16.81 1.24 -25.28
CA PHE A 403 17.33 0.90 -26.61
C PHE A 403 17.55 2.14 -27.49
N GLY A 404 18.04 3.24 -26.90
CA GLY A 404 18.21 4.53 -27.58
C GLY A 404 16.92 5.21 -28.04
N PHE A 405 15.74 4.66 -27.73
CA PHE A 405 14.44 5.32 -27.89
C PHE A 405 13.96 5.86 -26.55
N LYS A 406 12.88 6.63 -26.55
CA LYS A 406 12.22 6.98 -25.30
C LYS A 406 11.73 5.70 -24.60
N GLY A 407 12.19 5.50 -23.37
CA GLY A 407 11.69 4.48 -22.46
C GLY A 407 10.67 5.04 -21.46
N GLY A 408 10.51 4.37 -20.33
CA GLY A 408 9.65 4.85 -19.25
C GLY A 408 8.94 3.75 -18.48
N ILE A 409 7.76 4.04 -17.97
CA ILE A 409 6.91 3.06 -17.27
C ILE A 409 6.23 2.16 -18.30
N GLY A 410 6.26 0.86 -18.07
CA GLY A 410 5.42 -0.09 -18.78
C GLY A 410 4.86 -1.13 -17.83
N SER A 411 3.69 -1.65 -18.14
CA SER A 411 3.01 -2.64 -17.31
C SER A 411 2.24 -3.63 -18.16
N SER A 412 2.11 -4.86 -17.68
CA SER A 412 1.24 -5.88 -18.25
C SER A 412 0.85 -6.92 -17.21
N SER A 413 -0.11 -7.80 -17.52
CA SER A 413 -0.52 -8.89 -16.62
C SER A 413 -0.83 -10.18 -17.37
N ARG A 414 -0.89 -11.29 -16.63
CA ARG A 414 -1.25 -12.62 -17.11
C ARG A 414 -2.09 -13.35 -16.07
N ARG A 415 -3.19 -13.93 -16.51
CA ARG A 415 -4.00 -14.84 -15.72
C ARG A 415 -3.39 -16.25 -15.78
N VAL A 416 -3.24 -16.87 -14.62
CA VAL A 416 -2.71 -18.23 -14.45
C VAL A 416 -3.64 -19.02 -13.53
N ASP A 417 -4.35 -20.01 -14.07
CA ASP A 417 -5.43 -20.71 -13.35
C ASP A 417 -6.46 -19.70 -12.79
N ARG A 418 -6.58 -19.64 -11.46
CA ARG A 418 -7.42 -18.69 -10.72
C ARG A 418 -6.66 -17.47 -10.21
N TYR A 419 -5.37 -17.40 -10.48
CA TYR A 419 -4.46 -16.35 -9.99
C TYR A 419 -4.16 -15.33 -11.08
N MET A 420 -3.69 -14.17 -10.65
CA MET A 420 -3.16 -13.11 -11.49
C MET A 420 -1.68 -12.91 -11.21
N LEU A 421 -0.92 -12.64 -12.27
CA LEU A 421 0.45 -12.15 -12.20
C LEU A 421 0.53 -10.84 -12.96
N GLY A 422 1.02 -9.80 -12.31
CA GLY A 422 1.22 -8.47 -12.87
C GLY A 422 2.71 -8.11 -12.91
N ALA A 423 3.11 -7.30 -13.89
CA ALA A 423 4.45 -6.75 -14.01
C ALA A 423 4.40 -5.23 -14.24
N LEU A 424 5.30 -4.50 -13.60
CA LEU A 424 5.58 -3.09 -13.89
C LEU A 424 7.10 -2.91 -14.04
N VAL A 425 7.50 -2.17 -15.06
CA VAL A 425 8.90 -1.97 -15.44
C VAL A 425 9.22 -0.49 -15.59
N VAL A 426 10.39 -0.07 -15.12
CA VAL A 426 11.03 1.21 -15.50
C VAL A 426 12.09 0.89 -16.54
N ALA A 427 11.77 1.07 -17.81
CA ALA A 427 12.63 0.68 -18.92
C ALA A 427 13.62 1.82 -19.25
N ASN A 428 14.90 1.60 -18.95
CA ASN A 428 15.99 2.56 -19.18
C ASN A 428 17.31 1.87 -19.61
N PHE A 429 17.25 0.80 -20.41
CA PHE A 429 18.39 -0.09 -20.67
C PHE A 429 18.54 -0.41 -22.17
N GLY A 430 19.64 -1.10 -22.50
CA GLY A 430 19.87 -1.71 -23.80
C GLY A 430 20.41 -0.75 -24.87
N ARG A 431 21.19 -1.29 -25.82
CA ARG A 431 21.68 -0.55 -26.98
C ARG A 431 20.70 -0.64 -28.13
N ARG A 432 20.67 0.37 -29.00
CA ARG A 432 19.70 0.43 -30.10
C ARG A 432 19.63 -0.87 -30.88
N GLU A 433 20.77 -1.39 -31.32
CA GLU A 433 20.91 -2.58 -32.16
C GLU A 433 20.43 -3.89 -31.51
N ASP A 434 20.31 -3.93 -30.19
CA ASP A 434 19.93 -5.13 -29.44
C ASP A 434 18.42 -5.32 -29.39
N LEU A 435 17.62 -4.25 -29.64
CA LEU A 435 16.17 -4.30 -29.53
C LEU A 435 15.56 -5.40 -30.41
N LEU A 436 14.94 -6.37 -29.73
CA LEU A 436 14.11 -7.41 -30.32
C LEU A 436 12.63 -7.13 -30.00
N ILE A 437 11.78 -7.25 -31.01
CA ILE A 437 10.32 -7.24 -30.83
C ILE A 437 9.78 -8.52 -31.45
N HIS A 438 9.30 -9.45 -30.61
CA HIS A 438 8.86 -10.79 -31.02
C HIS A 438 9.89 -11.51 -31.92
N GLY A 439 11.16 -11.39 -31.55
CA GLY A 439 12.29 -11.97 -32.28
C GLY A 439 12.63 -11.30 -33.62
N VAL A 440 12.02 -10.17 -33.95
CA VAL A 440 12.44 -9.30 -35.07
C VAL A 440 13.55 -8.36 -34.57
N PRO A 441 14.70 -8.27 -35.24
CA PRO A 441 15.79 -7.35 -34.86
C PRO A 441 15.49 -5.92 -35.28
N VAL A 442 14.46 -5.33 -34.65
CA VAL A 442 13.98 -3.97 -34.92
C VAL A 442 15.08 -2.94 -34.69
N GLY A 443 15.87 -3.13 -33.64
CA GLY A 443 17.01 -2.28 -33.32
C GLY A 443 17.98 -2.07 -34.47
N ARG A 444 18.38 -3.17 -35.12
CA ARG A 444 19.29 -3.15 -36.28
C ARG A 444 18.66 -2.47 -37.50
N ARG A 445 17.36 -2.61 -37.69
CA ARG A 445 16.62 -1.94 -38.77
C ARG A 445 16.49 -0.43 -38.54
N LEU A 446 16.51 0.00 -37.28
CA LEU A 446 16.42 1.40 -36.87
C LEU A 446 17.77 1.94 -36.37
N LYS A 447 18.89 1.41 -36.85
CA LYS A 447 20.23 1.80 -36.37
C LYS A 447 20.47 3.31 -36.49
N HIS A 448 20.00 3.92 -37.58
CA HIS A 448 20.21 5.34 -37.92
C HIS A 448 18.97 6.22 -37.69
N TYR A 449 17.99 5.72 -36.94
CA TYR A 449 16.78 6.49 -36.66
C TYR A 449 16.97 7.34 -35.40
N PRO A 450 16.80 8.66 -35.42
CA PRO A 450 16.48 9.58 -36.52
C PRO A 450 17.66 10.51 -36.80
N ASP A 451 18.86 9.94 -36.95
CA ASP A 451 20.10 10.71 -37.15
C ASP A 451 20.06 11.56 -38.43
N GLU A 452 19.17 11.24 -39.36
CA GLU A 452 18.81 12.09 -40.49
C GLU A 452 17.68 13.05 -40.06
N PRO A 453 17.90 14.37 -40.04
CA PRO A 453 16.82 15.32 -39.76
C PRO A 453 15.71 15.12 -40.80
N GLU A 454 14.47 14.94 -40.32
CA GLU A 454 13.30 15.10 -41.17
C GLU A 454 13.42 16.46 -41.88
N ALA A 455 13.51 16.43 -43.21
CA ALA A 455 13.27 17.61 -44.03
C ALA A 455 11.80 18.00 -43.85
N ALA A 456 11.51 18.68 -42.74
CA ALA A 456 10.26 19.36 -42.53
C ALA A 456 10.11 20.40 -43.66
N ASP A 457 8.93 20.39 -44.29
CA ASP A 457 8.50 21.29 -45.36
C ASP A 457 9.08 22.71 -45.23
N ALA A 458 10.22 22.94 -45.88
CA ALA A 458 10.71 24.27 -46.17
C ALA A 458 10.02 24.73 -47.46
N SER A 459 8.94 25.48 -47.29
CA SER A 459 8.53 26.47 -48.29
C SER A 459 9.77 27.29 -48.71
N PRO A 460 9.98 27.58 -50.01
CA PRO A 460 11.25 28.12 -50.49
C PRO A 460 11.39 29.58 -50.06
N ALA A 461 12.03 29.81 -48.93
CA ALA A 461 12.47 31.12 -48.50
C ALA A 461 13.98 31.26 -48.76
N ALA A 462 14.29 32.14 -49.72
CA ALA A 462 15.54 32.80 -50.06
C ALA A 462 16.84 32.31 -49.38
N GLY A 463 17.80 31.90 -50.22
CA GLY A 463 19.16 31.57 -49.80
C GLY A 463 19.86 32.71 -49.05
N PRO A 464 20.87 32.39 -48.22
CA PRO A 464 21.57 33.38 -47.42
C PRO A 464 22.37 34.33 -48.33
N ALA A 465 22.18 35.63 -48.10
CA ALA A 465 23.07 36.65 -48.66
C ALA A 465 24.48 36.51 -48.06
N PRO A 466 25.55 36.73 -48.84
CA PRO A 466 26.91 36.69 -48.32
C PRO A 466 27.12 37.83 -47.31
N GLY A 467 27.69 37.50 -46.15
CA GLY A 467 28.08 38.47 -45.13
C GLY A 467 29.25 39.36 -45.60
N PRO A 468 29.43 40.56 -45.00
CA PRO A 468 30.47 41.50 -45.41
C PRO A 468 31.86 40.97 -45.01
N GLU A 469 32.85 41.21 -45.87
CA GLU A 469 34.27 40.95 -45.60
C GLU A 469 34.76 41.78 -44.40
N PRO A 470 35.64 41.23 -43.54
CA PRO A 470 36.23 41.97 -42.43
C PRO A 470 37.24 43.02 -42.92
N ALA A 471 37.24 44.19 -42.28
CA ALA A 471 38.18 45.27 -42.55
C ALA A 471 39.62 44.88 -42.13
N PRO A 472 40.66 45.33 -42.85
CA PRO A 472 42.03 44.97 -42.54
C PRO A 472 42.55 45.83 -41.37
N GLY A 473 42.89 45.19 -40.23
CA GLY A 473 43.66 45.89 -39.18
C GLY A 473 43.52 45.43 -37.72
N GLU A 474 42.68 44.45 -37.37
CA GLU A 474 42.63 43.93 -35.99
C GLU A 474 43.45 42.65 -35.82
N GLU A 475 44.52 42.74 -35.02
CA GLU A 475 45.27 41.57 -34.56
C GLU A 475 44.41 40.72 -33.60
N PRO A 476 44.38 39.39 -33.77
CA PRO A 476 43.66 38.52 -32.84
C PRO A 476 44.39 38.45 -31.50
N ALA A 477 43.63 38.53 -30.40
CA ALA A 477 44.11 38.28 -29.04
C ALA A 477 44.74 36.87 -28.93
N PRO A 478 45.78 36.67 -28.10
CA PRO A 478 46.45 35.38 -28.00
C PRO A 478 45.48 34.31 -27.49
N ALA A 479 45.48 33.17 -28.19
CA ALA A 479 44.74 31.98 -27.80
C ALA A 479 45.11 31.57 -26.38
N ALA A 480 44.10 31.40 -25.52
CA ALA A 480 44.30 30.77 -24.21
C ALA A 480 44.91 29.37 -24.42
N GLU A 481 45.98 29.06 -23.69
CA GLU A 481 46.61 27.75 -23.71
C GLU A 481 45.56 26.66 -23.41
N PRO A 482 45.55 25.55 -24.18
CA PRO A 482 44.68 24.43 -23.87
C PRO A 482 45.09 23.85 -22.52
N ALA A 483 44.11 23.65 -21.63
CA ALA A 483 44.31 22.96 -20.37
C ALA A 483 44.98 21.59 -20.62
N PRO A 484 45.89 21.14 -19.73
CA PRO A 484 46.58 19.87 -19.91
C PRO A 484 45.56 18.73 -20.01
N ALA A 485 45.70 17.89 -21.02
CA ALA A 485 44.92 16.68 -21.17
C ALA A 485 45.10 15.81 -19.91
N PRO A 486 44.02 15.27 -19.32
CA PRO A 486 44.16 14.38 -18.17
C PRO A 486 44.88 13.10 -18.61
N ASP A 487 46.01 12.79 -17.97
CA ASP A 487 46.78 11.53 -18.07
C ASP A 487 46.01 10.31 -17.51
N ALA A 488 44.70 10.42 -17.29
CA ALA A 488 43.86 9.31 -16.88
C ALA A 488 43.48 8.52 -18.14
N ALA A 489 43.77 7.21 -18.14
CA ALA A 489 43.12 6.30 -19.08
C ALA A 489 41.60 6.57 -19.03
N PRO A 490 40.90 6.66 -20.18
CA PRO A 490 39.47 6.91 -20.19
C PRO A 490 38.80 5.85 -19.31
N ASP A 491 37.90 6.31 -18.43
CA ASP A 491 37.11 5.42 -17.60
C ASP A 491 36.41 4.41 -18.52
N PRO A 492 36.69 3.11 -18.41
CA PRO A 492 36.10 2.10 -19.28
C PRO A 492 34.56 2.04 -19.16
N ASP A 493 34.01 2.64 -18.11
CA ASP A 493 32.57 2.70 -17.84
C ASP A 493 31.90 4.02 -18.26
N ALA A 494 32.68 5.02 -18.71
CA ALA A 494 32.13 6.29 -19.18
C ALA A 494 31.50 6.15 -20.57
N ALA A 495 30.23 6.56 -20.70
CA ALA A 495 29.61 6.75 -22.01
C ALA A 495 30.35 7.84 -22.80
N ALA A 496 30.39 7.70 -24.13
CA ALA A 496 30.92 8.75 -25.00
C ALA A 496 30.12 10.06 -24.81
N PRO A 497 30.75 11.24 -24.91
CA PRO A 497 30.04 12.51 -24.76
C PRO A 497 28.85 12.61 -25.72
N GLY A 498 27.64 12.71 -25.18
CA GLY A 498 26.39 12.83 -25.96
C GLY A 498 25.68 11.51 -26.29
N GLU A 499 26.23 10.35 -25.91
CA GLU A 499 25.52 9.07 -26.00
C GLU A 499 24.84 8.69 -24.67
N PRO A 500 23.65 8.07 -24.69
CA PRO A 500 23.04 7.52 -23.49
C PRO A 500 23.93 6.45 -22.86
N GLU A 501 24.10 6.46 -21.53
CA GLU A 501 24.69 5.33 -20.80
C GLU A 501 23.90 4.03 -21.10
N GLN A 502 24.58 2.89 -21.01
CA GLN A 502 23.94 1.56 -21.08
C GLN A 502 23.12 1.34 -19.79
N GLY A 503 21.99 2.04 -19.69
CA GLY A 503 21.29 2.30 -18.43
C GLY A 503 20.60 1.09 -17.79
N SER A 504 19.88 1.34 -16.70
CA SER A 504 19.30 0.36 -15.77
C SER A 504 17.88 -0.11 -16.11
N VAL A 505 17.41 -1.18 -15.46
CA VAL A 505 15.98 -1.53 -15.43
C VAL A 505 15.55 -2.05 -14.05
N VAL A 506 14.39 -1.56 -13.60
CA VAL A 506 13.72 -2.10 -12.42
C VAL A 506 12.43 -2.78 -12.83
N VAL A 507 12.26 -4.03 -12.41
CA VAL A 507 11.06 -4.85 -12.64
C VAL A 507 10.41 -5.16 -11.30
N VAL A 508 9.11 -4.90 -11.20
CA VAL A 508 8.28 -5.29 -10.05
C VAL A 508 7.22 -6.29 -10.53
N LEU A 509 7.20 -7.47 -9.91
CA LEU A 509 6.22 -8.53 -10.13
C LEU A 509 5.27 -8.61 -8.93
N ALA A 510 3.97 -8.66 -9.20
CA ALA A 510 2.95 -8.90 -8.19
C ALA A 510 2.15 -10.16 -8.54
N THR A 511 1.70 -10.90 -7.53
CA THR A 511 0.75 -12.00 -7.74
C THR A 511 -0.15 -12.22 -6.53
N ASP A 512 -1.35 -12.74 -6.75
CA ASP A 512 -2.23 -13.24 -5.69
C ASP A 512 -2.09 -14.77 -5.49
N ALA A 513 -1.11 -15.40 -6.15
CA ALA A 513 -0.73 -16.78 -5.86
C ALA A 513 -0.07 -16.87 -4.46
N PRO A 514 -0.44 -17.86 -3.63
CA PRO A 514 0.12 -18.03 -2.29
C PRO A 514 1.55 -18.56 -2.36
N LEU A 515 2.52 -17.65 -2.44
CA LEU A 515 3.93 -17.95 -2.56
C LEU A 515 4.72 -17.46 -1.33
N ASP A 516 5.75 -18.21 -0.96
CA ASP A 516 6.73 -17.78 0.04
C ASP A 516 7.87 -16.95 -0.59
N ALA A 517 8.75 -16.40 0.25
CA ALA A 517 9.87 -15.56 -0.18
C ALA A 517 10.86 -16.28 -1.11
N ARG A 518 11.10 -17.57 -0.90
CA ARG A 518 11.99 -18.38 -1.76
C ARG A 518 11.34 -18.57 -3.13
N GLN A 519 10.05 -18.88 -3.19
CA GLN A 519 9.29 -19.02 -4.43
C GLN A 519 9.20 -17.70 -5.19
N LEU A 520 9.00 -16.59 -4.49
CA LEU A 520 9.01 -15.25 -5.08
C LEU A 520 10.39 -14.87 -5.62
N THR A 521 11.48 -15.28 -4.95
CA THR A 521 12.83 -15.13 -5.49
C THR A 521 13.04 -15.96 -6.77
N ARG A 522 12.47 -17.18 -6.85
CA ARG A 522 12.46 -17.97 -8.10
C ARG A 522 11.68 -17.26 -9.22
N LEU A 523 10.55 -16.65 -8.88
CA LEU A 523 9.71 -15.88 -9.80
C LEU A 523 10.43 -14.63 -10.30
N ALA A 524 11.09 -13.87 -9.41
CA ALA A 524 11.89 -12.70 -9.76
C ALA A 524 12.99 -13.03 -10.79
N ARG A 525 13.66 -14.19 -10.64
CA ARG A 525 14.63 -14.67 -11.64
C ARG A 525 14.05 -14.84 -13.05
N ARG A 526 12.74 -15.09 -13.18
CA ARG A 526 12.09 -15.22 -14.50
C ARG A 526 11.89 -13.88 -15.19
N GLY A 527 11.78 -12.79 -14.44
CA GLY A 527 11.73 -11.45 -15.02
C GLY A 527 12.93 -11.15 -15.92
N ALA A 528 14.12 -11.61 -15.53
CA ALA A 528 15.34 -11.49 -16.35
C ALA A 528 15.24 -12.18 -17.72
N LEU A 529 14.49 -13.29 -17.81
CA LEU A 529 14.26 -13.96 -19.10
C LEU A 529 13.34 -13.14 -20.01
N GLY A 530 12.39 -12.39 -19.44
CA GLY A 530 11.55 -11.44 -20.19
C GLY A 530 12.38 -10.28 -20.74
N LEU A 531 13.30 -9.73 -19.94
CA LEU A 531 14.26 -8.71 -20.37
C LEU A 531 15.16 -9.22 -21.50
N ALA A 532 15.65 -10.46 -21.40
CA ALA A 532 16.47 -11.05 -22.45
C ALA A 532 15.72 -11.22 -23.79
N ARG A 533 14.40 -11.48 -23.76
CA ARG A 533 13.58 -11.65 -24.99
C ARG A 533 13.40 -10.37 -25.80
N VAL A 534 13.54 -9.21 -25.18
CA VAL A 534 13.55 -7.90 -25.86
C VAL A 534 14.97 -7.43 -26.22
N GLY A 535 16.01 -8.20 -25.89
CA GLY A 535 17.40 -7.88 -26.21
C GLY A 535 18.24 -7.36 -25.04
N GLY A 536 17.74 -7.44 -23.80
CA GLY A 536 18.54 -7.07 -22.63
C GLY A 536 19.76 -7.96 -22.42
N SER A 537 20.93 -7.35 -22.28
CA SER A 537 22.21 -8.04 -22.08
C SER A 537 22.83 -7.82 -20.69
N ALA A 538 22.21 -7.01 -19.82
CA ALA A 538 22.73 -6.64 -18.50
C ALA A 538 24.17 -6.12 -18.56
N ALA A 539 24.40 -5.09 -19.39
CA ALA A 539 25.72 -4.48 -19.59
C ALA A 539 26.31 -3.92 -18.28
N ASN A 540 27.64 -3.73 -18.22
CA ASN A 540 28.35 -3.39 -16.98
C ASN A 540 27.70 -2.25 -16.16
N GLY A 541 27.40 -1.11 -16.81
CA GLY A 541 26.77 0.06 -16.18
C GLY A 541 25.26 -0.04 -15.89
N SER A 542 24.64 -1.21 -16.12
CA SER A 542 23.19 -1.41 -16.07
C SER A 542 22.75 -1.96 -14.71
N GLY A 543 22.01 -1.18 -13.92
CA GLY A 543 21.43 -1.64 -12.65
C GLY A 543 20.14 -2.43 -12.88
N ASP A 544 20.20 -3.76 -12.86
CA ASP A 544 19.09 -4.63 -13.24
C ASP A 544 18.53 -5.39 -12.04
N PHE A 545 17.38 -4.92 -11.54
CA PHE A 545 16.74 -5.45 -10.34
C PHE A 545 15.35 -5.98 -10.64
N VAL A 546 15.04 -7.18 -10.12
CA VAL A 546 13.69 -7.74 -10.14
C VAL A 546 13.23 -7.99 -8.71
N LEU A 547 12.08 -7.44 -8.35
CA LEU A 547 11.43 -7.65 -7.06
C LEU A 547 10.07 -8.29 -7.29
N ALA A 548 9.74 -9.33 -6.54
CA ALA A 548 8.46 -10.02 -6.62
C ALA A 548 7.77 -10.07 -5.26
N PHE A 549 6.46 -9.86 -5.21
CA PHE A 549 5.68 -10.01 -3.98
C PHE A 549 4.35 -10.73 -4.20
N SER A 550 3.81 -11.32 -3.13
CA SER A 550 2.49 -11.97 -3.13
C SER A 550 1.50 -11.23 -2.24
N THR A 551 0.29 -10.97 -2.73
CA THR A 551 -0.80 -10.38 -1.93
C THR A 551 -1.62 -11.41 -1.15
N ALA A 552 -1.38 -12.71 -1.38
CA ALA A 552 -2.20 -13.81 -0.85
C ALA A 552 -2.10 -13.99 0.67
N ASN A 553 -0.90 -13.78 1.22
CA ASN A 553 -0.62 -13.95 2.63
C ASN A 553 -0.17 -12.61 3.23
N ARG A 554 -0.65 -12.28 4.44
CA ARG A 554 -0.15 -11.15 5.22
C ARG A 554 0.75 -11.63 6.35
N VAL A 555 1.74 -10.83 6.72
CA VAL A 555 2.62 -11.06 7.88
C VAL A 555 2.43 -9.90 8.85
N ALA A 556 1.77 -10.18 9.98
CA ALA A 556 1.56 -9.18 11.03
C ALA A 556 2.91 -8.73 11.62
N HIS A 557 3.06 -7.44 11.92
CA HIS A 557 4.28 -6.91 12.53
C HIS A 557 4.49 -7.41 13.97
N GLY A 558 3.43 -7.35 14.78
CA GLY A 558 3.39 -7.96 16.10
C GLY A 558 2.74 -9.34 16.03
N ALA A 559 3.42 -10.36 16.52
CA ALA A 559 2.84 -11.68 16.70
C ALA A 559 2.91 -12.06 18.19
N GLY A 560 1.74 -12.33 18.78
CA GLY A 560 1.66 -12.92 20.13
C GLY A 560 1.92 -14.43 20.14
N ASP A 561 1.81 -15.10 18.98
CA ASP A 561 2.08 -16.52 18.80
C ASP A 561 3.42 -16.70 18.05
N PRO A 562 4.37 -17.52 18.57
CA PRO A 562 5.61 -17.82 17.87
C PRO A 562 5.41 -18.62 16.57
N LEU A 563 4.23 -19.20 16.34
CA LEU A 563 3.92 -20.00 15.16
C LEU A 563 2.94 -19.30 14.22
N ARG A 564 3.13 -19.52 12.92
CA ARG A 564 2.21 -19.07 11.88
C ARG A 564 1.94 -20.19 10.89
N ALA A 565 0.66 -20.50 10.68
CA ALA A 565 0.24 -21.35 9.58
C ALA A 565 0.16 -20.52 8.29
N VAL A 566 0.76 -21.03 7.21
CA VAL A 566 0.71 -20.41 5.88
C VAL A 566 0.21 -21.44 4.87
N THR A 567 -0.64 -20.99 3.96
CA THR A 567 -1.00 -21.77 2.77
C THR A 567 -0.04 -21.36 1.67
N LEU A 568 0.55 -22.35 1.00
CA LEU A 568 1.51 -22.16 -0.09
C LEU A 568 1.17 -23.06 -1.27
N LEU A 569 1.44 -22.57 -2.48
CA LEU A 569 1.45 -23.41 -3.67
C LEU A 569 2.66 -24.34 -3.61
N ARG A 570 2.49 -25.61 -3.97
CA ARG A 570 3.62 -26.55 -4.03
C ARG A 570 4.55 -26.20 -5.17
N ASP A 571 5.86 -26.31 -4.96
CA ASP A 571 6.87 -26.02 -5.99
C ASP A 571 6.76 -26.91 -7.24
N ASP A 572 6.27 -28.14 -7.09
CA ASP A 572 6.10 -29.14 -8.15
C ASP A 572 4.71 -29.10 -8.81
N SER A 573 3.88 -28.13 -8.43
CA SER A 573 2.60 -27.88 -9.10
C SER A 573 2.85 -27.36 -10.52
N PRO A 574 2.16 -27.85 -11.56
CA PRO A 574 2.23 -27.29 -12.92
C PRO A 574 1.92 -25.78 -12.97
N ILE A 575 1.12 -25.28 -12.03
CA ILE A 575 0.80 -23.85 -11.89
C ILE A 575 2.06 -23.01 -11.66
N MET A 576 3.10 -23.55 -11.01
CA MET A 576 4.37 -22.84 -10.82
C MET A 576 5.10 -22.60 -12.14
N ASP A 577 5.08 -23.56 -13.07
CA ASP A 577 5.68 -23.41 -14.40
C ASP A 577 4.92 -22.37 -15.23
N ASP A 578 3.59 -22.34 -15.11
CA ASP A 578 2.76 -21.33 -15.75
C ASP A 578 2.96 -19.94 -15.14
N LEU A 579 3.17 -19.82 -13.82
CA LEU A 579 3.55 -18.56 -13.17
C LEU A 579 4.93 -18.08 -13.65
N PHE A 580 5.89 -19.00 -13.85
CA PHE A 580 7.18 -18.65 -14.42
C PHE A 580 7.06 -18.16 -15.86
N ARG A 581 6.27 -18.84 -16.70
CA ARG A 581 5.98 -18.38 -18.06
C ARG A 581 5.29 -17.02 -18.06
N ALA A 582 4.30 -16.84 -17.20
CA ALA A 582 3.58 -15.58 -17.01
C ALA A 582 4.54 -14.42 -16.66
N ALA A 583 5.49 -14.64 -15.76
CA ALA A 583 6.49 -13.63 -15.43
C ALA A 583 7.36 -13.24 -16.63
N VAL A 584 7.77 -14.20 -17.47
CA VAL A 584 8.51 -13.93 -18.70
C VAL A 584 7.68 -13.10 -19.68
N GLU A 585 6.47 -13.56 -19.98
CA GLU A 585 5.56 -12.91 -20.94
C GLU A 585 5.16 -11.50 -20.47
N ALA A 586 4.88 -11.35 -19.17
CA ALA A 586 4.45 -10.08 -18.61
C ALA A 586 5.57 -9.03 -18.61
N VAL A 587 6.82 -9.44 -18.32
CA VAL A 587 7.96 -8.51 -18.38
C VAL A 587 8.32 -8.14 -19.80
N GLU A 588 8.32 -9.10 -20.73
CA GLU A 588 8.53 -8.84 -22.16
C GLU A 588 7.49 -7.82 -22.66
N GLU A 589 6.20 -8.05 -22.41
CA GLU A 589 5.14 -7.12 -22.84
C GLU A 589 5.20 -5.78 -22.10
N ALA A 590 5.55 -5.73 -20.81
CA ALA A 590 5.68 -4.48 -20.09
C ALA A 590 6.80 -3.59 -20.67
N VAL A 591 7.95 -4.16 -21.07
CA VAL A 591 9.01 -3.38 -21.75
C VAL A 591 8.52 -2.88 -23.11
N LEU A 592 7.83 -3.71 -23.88
CA LEU A 592 7.23 -3.28 -25.14
C LEU A 592 6.21 -2.14 -24.92
N ASN A 593 5.35 -2.27 -23.91
CA ASN A 593 4.39 -1.23 -23.59
C ASN A 593 5.10 0.08 -23.17
N ALA A 594 6.20 0.02 -22.42
CA ALA A 594 6.99 1.22 -22.10
C ALA A 594 7.47 1.94 -23.37
N LEU A 595 7.97 1.22 -24.36
CA LEU A 595 8.46 1.77 -25.63
C LEU A 595 7.33 2.30 -26.54
N PHE A 596 6.22 1.57 -26.62
CA PHE A 596 5.09 1.91 -27.50
C PHE A 596 4.27 3.09 -26.96
N THR A 597 4.13 3.17 -25.64
CA THR A 597 3.36 4.23 -24.98
C THR A 597 4.16 5.53 -24.82
N ALA A 598 5.50 5.45 -24.79
CA ALA A 598 6.38 6.61 -24.65
C ALA A 598 6.31 7.58 -25.84
N ARG A 599 6.45 8.88 -25.58
CA ARG A 599 6.53 9.95 -26.61
C ARG A 599 7.95 10.46 -26.78
N THR A 600 8.24 11.12 -27.90
CA THR A 600 9.49 11.86 -28.05
C THR A 600 9.61 12.91 -26.95
N VAL A 601 10.76 12.96 -26.28
CA VAL A 601 11.05 13.95 -25.22
C VAL A 601 12.37 14.62 -25.51
N THR A 602 12.35 15.95 -25.51
CA THR A 602 13.56 16.79 -25.49
C THR A 602 13.88 17.15 -24.04
N GLY A 603 15.14 16.93 -23.66
CA GLY A 603 15.67 17.17 -22.32
C GLY A 603 16.74 18.25 -22.29
N ARG A 604 17.66 18.11 -21.34
CA ARG A 604 18.83 18.98 -21.20
C ARG A 604 19.72 18.98 -22.45
N ASP A 605 20.44 20.08 -22.66
CA ASP A 605 21.41 20.24 -23.74
C ASP A 605 20.83 20.01 -25.16
N GLY A 606 19.50 20.07 -25.29
CA GLY A 606 18.81 19.72 -26.54
C GLY A 606 18.80 18.23 -26.86
N HIS A 607 19.23 17.36 -25.94
CA HIS A 607 19.16 15.90 -26.13
C HIS A 607 17.72 15.45 -26.37
N VAL A 608 17.53 14.56 -27.34
CA VAL A 608 16.21 14.03 -27.71
C VAL A 608 16.21 12.52 -27.61
N ALA A 609 15.23 11.98 -26.89
CA ALA A 609 14.90 10.57 -26.96
C ALA A 609 13.62 10.41 -27.79
N HIS A 610 13.76 9.82 -28.96
CA HIS A 610 12.65 9.68 -29.90
C HIS A 610 11.71 8.55 -29.52
N ALA A 611 10.42 8.78 -29.70
CA ALA A 611 9.41 7.73 -29.66
C ALA A 611 9.74 6.62 -30.68
N LEU A 612 9.40 5.37 -30.34
CA LEU A 612 9.49 4.26 -31.30
C LEU A 612 8.58 4.53 -32.52
N PRO A 613 9.07 4.38 -33.77
CA PRO A 613 8.27 4.55 -34.99
C PRO A 613 7.33 3.35 -35.18
N VAL A 614 6.24 3.36 -34.42
CA VAL A 614 5.33 2.23 -34.22
C VAL A 614 4.79 1.64 -35.53
N GLU A 615 4.42 2.47 -36.51
CA GLU A 615 3.86 1.97 -37.79
C GLU A 615 4.88 1.12 -38.57
N GLN A 616 6.13 1.59 -38.66
CA GLN A 616 7.20 0.87 -39.36
C GLN A 616 7.54 -0.43 -38.62
N VAL A 617 7.61 -0.38 -37.29
CA VAL A 617 7.84 -1.55 -36.44
C VAL A 617 6.75 -2.60 -36.64
N LEU A 618 5.48 -2.19 -36.61
CA LEU A 618 4.35 -3.09 -36.81
C LEU A 618 4.39 -3.75 -38.20
N ALA A 619 4.72 -3.00 -39.25
CA ALA A 619 4.84 -3.55 -40.59
C ALA A 619 5.88 -4.68 -40.66
N TRP A 620 7.04 -4.50 -40.03
CA TRP A 620 8.08 -5.53 -39.99
C TRP A 620 7.71 -6.75 -39.16
N VAL A 621 7.06 -6.54 -38.01
CA VAL A 621 6.63 -7.66 -37.16
C VAL A 621 5.55 -8.48 -37.85
N LYS A 622 4.55 -7.83 -38.47
CA LYS A 622 3.49 -8.48 -39.25
C LYS A 622 4.02 -9.22 -40.48
N GLN A 623 5.08 -8.74 -41.12
CA GLN A 623 5.71 -9.44 -42.24
C GLN A 623 6.34 -10.77 -41.81
N LYS A 624 6.95 -10.82 -40.63
CA LYS A 624 7.58 -12.05 -40.11
C LYS A 624 6.57 -13.01 -39.48
N HIS A 625 5.55 -12.46 -38.82
CA HIS A 625 4.48 -13.18 -38.15
C HIS A 625 3.14 -12.63 -38.66
N PRO A 626 2.56 -13.18 -39.74
CA PRO A 626 1.23 -12.78 -40.17
C PRO A 626 0.25 -13.10 -39.03
N LEU A 627 -0.28 -12.03 -38.41
CA LEU A 627 -1.18 -12.08 -37.25
C LEU A 627 -2.49 -12.81 -37.57
#